data_AF-A0AAF0QF27-F1
#
_entry.id   AF-A0AAF0QF27-F1
#
_cell.length_a   1.000
_cell.length_b   1.000
_cell.length_c   1.000
_cell.angle_alpha   90.00
_cell.angle_beta   90.00
_cell.angle_gamma   90.00
#
_symmetry.space_group_name_H-M   'P 1'
#
loop_
_entity.id
_entity.type
_entity.pdbx_description
1 polymer ?
#
loop_
_entity_poly.entity_id
_entity_poly.type
_entity_poly.pdbx_seq_one_letter_code
_entity_poly.pdbx_strand_id
1 'polypeptide(L)'
;TRLRYVCDTGCPFVCLISKDNKDQGFKIKTLETKHKCDPTFHNRRATPDVLTHYFKNKVQNDPKYKIKQMRMDVDQKFKLNISYSKMKRVKKLVLEELEGSFIDDFNRLEAYAQELRDSNPGTDVMKLLKDREEECRNRRDEISPYAKDLLTDYREIAQGYEIYFNGDFGYEVHEGEDKHTVNLQLKRCTCRVWDLTGIPCSHAIKALIYQKKNLMSEVHWWYSKEAYMLVYMHKLQPVRGEKFWKGKPEHAMEPPKKHRMVGRPKLKRNREKDEARKREGAWSSSRKGLLMTCGYCCNRGHNIRNCPL
;
A
#
# COMPACT_ATOMS: atom_id res chain seq x y z
N THR A 1 -41.75 11.63 17.71
CA THR A 1 -40.89 12.78 17.39
C THR A 1 -41.67 13.81 16.59
N ARG A 2 -41.56 15.10 16.94
CA ARG A 2 -42.17 16.22 16.20
C ARG A 2 -41.04 17.07 15.61
N LEU A 3 -41.12 17.39 14.33
CA LEU A 3 -40.15 18.20 13.59
C LEU A 3 -40.88 19.43 13.04
N ARG A 4 -40.37 20.62 13.36
CA ARG A 4 -40.84 21.89 12.80
C ARG A 4 -39.75 22.45 11.90
N TYR A 5 -40.10 22.75 10.66
CA TYR A 5 -39.23 23.42 9.71
C TYR A 5 -39.81 24.82 9.42
N VAL A 6 -39.00 25.85 9.62
CA VAL A 6 -39.31 27.25 9.36
C VAL A 6 -38.23 27.78 8.42
N CYS A 7 -38.59 28.69 7.53
CA CYS A 7 -37.67 29.18 6.50
C CYS A 7 -36.69 30.24 7.02
N ASP A 8 -37.11 31.51 7.11
CA ASP A 8 -36.31 32.63 7.63
C ASP A 8 -37.15 33.50 8.57
N THR A 9 -36.53 34.35 9.38
CA THR A 9 -37.24 35.24 10.32
C THR A 9 -38.21 36.14 9.56
N GLY A 10 -39.51 36.03 9.86
CA GLY A 10 -40.58 36.80 9.20
C GLY A 10 -41.17 36.13 7.94
N CYS A 11 -40.65 34.98 7.51
CA CYS A 11 -41.24 34.21 6.42
C CYS A 11 -42.40 33.33 6.93
N PRO A 12 -43.57 33.31 6.26
CA PRO A 12 -44.73 32.55 6.73
C PRO A 12 -44.59 31.04 6.52
N PHE A 13 -43.60 30.58 5.75
CA PHE A 13 -43.39 29.17 5.49
C PHE A 13 -43.13 28.36 6.78
N VAL A 14 -43.99 27.38 7.04
CA VAL A 14 -43.87 26.44 8.15
C VAL A 14 -44.33 25.06 7.71
N CYS A 15 -43.49 24.05 7.96
CA CYS A 15 -43.85 22.65 7.81
C CYS A 15 -43.70 21.92 9.15
N LEU A 16 -44.81 21.39 9.68
CA LEU A 16 -44.85 20.62 10.92
C LEU A 16 -45.11 19.15 10.60
N ILE A 17 -44.15 18.31 10.95
CA ILE A 17 -44.19 16.86 10.73
C ILE A 17 -44.22 16.18 12.09
N SER A 18 -45.10 15.20 12.26
CA SER A 18 -45.08 14.33 13.44
C SER A 18 -45.22 12.88 13.03
N LYS A 19 -44.61 11.98 13.81
CA LYS A 19 -44.85 10.54 13.68
C LYS A 19 -46.34 10.25 13.77
N ASP A 20 -46.85 9.42 12.86
CA ASP A 20 -48.22 8.92 12.95
C ASP A 20 -48.29 7.91 14.12
N ASN A 21 -49.42 7.88 14.81
CA ASN A 21 -49.62 6.97 15.94
C ASN A 21 -50.16 5.60 15.49
N LYS A 22 -50.73 5.52 14.28
CA LYS A 22 -51.30 4.28 13.74
C LYS A 22 -50.33 3.51 12.84
N ASP A 23 -49.51 4.22 12.07
CA ASP A 23 -48.54 3.65 11.13
C ASP A 23 -47.09 3.99 11.53
N GLN A 24 -46.11 3.24 11.02
CA GLN A 24 -44.67 3.57 11.18
C GLN A 24 -44.26 4.86 10.42
N GLY A 25 -45.19 5.52 9.73
CA GLY A 25 -44.96 6.70 8.91
C GLY A 25 -44.93 8.04 9.66
N PHE A 26 -44.81 9.11 8.88
CA PHE A 26 -44.88 10.49 9.35
C PHE A 26 -46.05 11.21 8.67
N LYS A 27 -46.81 11.99 9.44
CA LYS A 27 -47.89 12.84 8.95
C LYS A 27 -47.47 14.31 8.98
N ILE A 28 -47.71 15.02 7.87
CA ILE A 28 -47.62 16.49 7.81
C ILE A 28 -48.88 17.05 8.48
N LYS A 29 -48.71 17.76 9.59
CA LYS A 29 -49.81 18.37 10.36
C LYS A 29 -50.16 19.77 9.86
N THR A 30 -49.17 20.51 9.42
CA THR A 30 -49.32 21.89 8.96
C THR A 30 -48.31 22.12 7.86
N LEU A 31 -48.77 22.64 6.73
CA LEU A 31 -47.92 23.02 5.61
C LEU A 31 -48.39 24.37 5.09
N GLU A 32 -47.67 25.43 5.46
CA GLU A 32 -47.77 26.73 4.82
C GLU A 32 -46.67 26.81 3.76
N THR A 33 -47.05 26.85 2.48
CA THR A 33 -46.10 26.84 1.35
C THR A 33 -45.70 28.24 0.90
N LYS A 34 -46.34 29.29 1.41
CA LYS A 34 -46.05 30.66 1.01
C LYS A 34 -44.68 31.09 1.53
N HIS A 35 -43.85 31.57 0.61
CA HIS A 35 -42.58 32.22 0.92
C HIS A 35 -42.70 33.72 0.67
N LYS A 36 -42.20 34.51 1.62
CA LYS A 36 -41.95 35.96 1.45
C LYS A 36 -40.45 36.29 1.38
N CYS A 37 -39.61 35.27 1.52
CA CYS A 37 -38.17 35.38 1.50
C CYS A 37 -37.63 35.16 0.08
N ASP A 38 -36.50 35.78 -0.22
CA ASP A 38 -35.79 35.53 -1.47
C ASP A 38 -35.23 34.10 -1.52
N PRO A 39 -35.06 33.53 -2.73
CA PRO A 39 -34.42 32.23 -2.90
C PRO A 39 -33.01 32.22 -2.31
N THR A 40 -32.80 31.42 -1.26
CA THR A 40 -31.48 31.19 -0.67
C THR A 40 -30.86 29.93 -1.25
N PHE A 41 -29.70 30.10 -1.88
CA PHE A 41 -28.90 29.00 -2.42
C PHE A 41 -28.03 28.29 -1.36
N HIS A 42 -28.06 28.77 -0.12
CA HIS A 42 -27.29 28.21 0.99
C HIS A 42 -28.20 27.44 1.95
N ASN A 43 -28.05 26.11 1.98
CA ASN A 43 -28.77 25.26 2.93
C ASN A 43 -27.87 24.84 4.10
N ARG A 44 -28.25 25.19 5.33
CA ARG A 44 -27.54 24.81 6.56
C ARG A 44 -27.55 23.29 6.81
N ARG A 45 -28.53 22.56 6.26
CA ARG A 45 -28.65 21.10 6.36
C ARG A 45 -27.84 20.34 5.30
N ALA A 46 -27.28 21.02 4.30
CA ALA A 46 -26.28 20.44 3.40
C ALA A 46 -24.93 20.34 4.12
N THR A 47 -24.90 19.49 5.15
CA THR A 47 -23.70 19.14 5.92
C THR A 47 -22.82 18.22 5.08
N PRO A 48 -21.50 18.17 5.38
CA PRO A 48 -20.60 17.22 4.72
C PRO A 48 -21.12 15.78 4.78
N ASP A 49 -21.65 15.34 5.92
CA ASP A 49 -22.05 13.94 6.13
C ASP A 49 -23.22 13.52 5.25
N VAL A 50 -24.25 14.37 5.11
CA VAL A 50 -25.39 14.11 4.23
C VAL A 50 -24.94 14.01 2.77
N LEU A 51 -24.01 14.89 2.37
CA LEU A 51 -23.45 14.87 1.01
C LEU A 51 -22.54 13.67 0.77
N THR A 52 -21.79 13.22 1.78
CA THR A 52 -20.98 12.00 1.74
C THR A 52 -21.87 10.80 1.45
N HIS A 53 -22.97 10.65 2.20
CA HIS A 53 -23.94 9.57 1.98
C HIS A 53 -24.54 9.61 0.56
N TYR A 54 -24.93 10.80 0.09
CA TYR A 54 -25.49 10.98 -1.26
C TYR A 54 -24.50 10.61 -2.38
N PHE A 55 -23.21 10.92 -2.22
CA PHE A 55 -22.19 10.68 -3.25
C PHE A 55 -21.49 9.31 -3.15
N LYS A 56 -21.74 8.53 -2.10
CA LYS A 56 -21.06 7.25 -1.84
C LYS A 56 -21.01 6.34 -3.06
N ASN A 57 -22.17 5.97 -3.61
CA ASN A 57 -22.25 5.05 -4.75
C ASN A 57 -21.67 5.66 -6.04
N LYS A 58 -21.84 6.98 -6.25
CA LYS A 58 -21.34 7.66 -7.44
C LYS A 58 -19.81 7.68 -7.49
N VAL A 59 -19.17 7.98 -6.36
CA VAL A 59 -17.71 8.00 -6.24
C VAL A 59 -17.12 6.59 -6.18
N GLN A 60 -17.88 5.62 -5.65
CA GLN A 60 -17.48 4.21 -5.68
C GLN A 60 -17.40 3.67 -7.12
N ASN A 61 -18.39 3.98 -7.96
CA ASN A 61 -18.42 3.55 -9.36
C ASN A 61 -17.42 4.31 -10.25
N ASP A 62 -17.12 5.57 -9.92
CA ASP A 62 -16.08 6.37 -10.57
C ASP A 62 -15.23 7.14 -9.54
N PRO A 63 -14.10 6.58 -9.10
CA PRO A 63 -13.20 7.25 -8.14
C PRO A 63 -12.61 8.57 -8.69
N LYS A 64 -12.51 8.72 -10.02
CA LYS A 64 -11.98 9.93 -10.68
C LYS A 64 -13.03 11.04 -10.82
N TYR A 65 -14.26 10.80 -10.38
CA TYR A 65 -15.38 11.74 -10.50
C TYR A 65 -15.02 13.14 -10.01
N LYS A 66 -15.07 14.14 -10.91
CA LYS A 66 -14.42 15.43 -10.66
C LYS A 66 -15.24 16.25 -9.66
N ILE A 67 -14.55 16.95 -8.74
CA ILE A 67 -15.20 17.83 -7.74
C ILE A 67 -16.09 18.88 -8.42
N LYS A 68 -15.70 19.40 -9.60
CA LYS A 68 -16.52 20.33 -10.39
C LYS A 68 -17.85 19.69 -10.81
N GLN A 69 -17.82 18.44 -11.26
CA GLN A 69 -19.02 17.69 -11.62
C GLN A 69 -19.88 17.40 -10.39
N MET A 70 -19.29 16.97 -9.27
CA MET A 70 -20.03 16.78 -8.02
C MET A 70 -20.77 18.05 -7.57
N ARG A 71 -20.18 19.23 -7.76
CA ARG A 71 -20.85 20.52 -7.46
C ARG A 71 -22.00 20.79 -8.42
N MET A 72 -21.81 20.56 -9.71
CA MET A 72 -22.85 20.73 -10.73
C MET A 72 -24.03 19.79 -10.47
N ASP A 73 -23.78 18.55 -10.06
CA ASP A 73 -24.82 17.58 -9.69
C ASP A 73 -25.71 18.07 -8.56
N VAL A 74 -25.11 18.66 -7.51
CA VAL A 74 -25.88 19.20 -6.38
C VAL A 74 -26.66 20.45 -6.78
N ASP A 75 -26.05 21.31 -7.59
CA ASP A 75 -26.71 22.51 -8.10
C ASP A 75 -27.89 22.16 -9.02
N GLN A 76 -27.70 21.24 -9.97
CA GLN A 76 -28.76 20.82 -10.89
C GLN A 76 -29.93 20.13 -10.17
N LYS A 77 -29.62 19.21 -9.24
CA LYS A 77 -30.64 18.40 -8.57
C LYS A 77 -31.34 19.10 -7.42
N PHE A 78 -30.61 19.88 -6.63
CA PHE A 78 -31.11 20.48 -5.39
C PHE A 78 -31.15 22.00 -5.42
N LYS A 79 -30.64 22.65 -6.49
CA LYS A 79 -30.52 24.11 -6.60
C LYS A 79 -29.72 24.73 -5.45
N LEU A 80 -28.67 24.01 -5.02
CA LEU A 80 -27.82 24.39 -3.90
C LEU A 80 -26.43 24.80 -4.38
N ASN A 81 -26.03 26.03 -4.04
CA ASN A 81 -24.67 26.51 -4.32
C ASN A 81 -23.72 26.07 -3.21
N ILE A 82 -22.98 24.99 -3.48
CA ILE A 82 -21.98 24.46 -2.54
C ILE A 82 -20.58 24.97 -2.89
N SER A 83 -19.85 25.44 -1.87
CA SER A 83 -18.46 25.87 -2.02
C SER A 83 -17.55 24.72 -2.46
N TYR A 84 -16.54 25.06 -3.28
CA TYR A 84 -15.58 24.06 -3.77
C TYR A 84 -14.88 23.31 -2.64
N SER A 85 -14.46 24.03 -1.59
CA SER A 85 -13.79 23.47 -0.42
C SER A 85 -14.68 22.47 0.35
N LYS A 86 -15.99 22.72 0.43
CA LYS A 86 -16.93 21.78 1.05
C LYS A 86 -17.04 20.49 0.23
N MET A 87 -17.19 20.58 -1.09
CA MET A 87 -17.22 19.37 -1.94
C MET A 87 -15.89 18.61 -1.98
N LYS A 88 -14.75 19.31 -1.89
CA LYS A 88 -13.45 18.67 -1.73
C LYS A 88 -13.38 17.86 -0.43
N ARG A 89 -13.92 18.39 0.68
CA ARG A 89 -14.01 17.67 1.96
C ARG A 89 -14.96 16.47 1.86
N VAL A 90 -16.11 16.62 1.21
CA VAL A 90 -17.05 15.51 0.96
C VAL A 90 -16.37 14.40 0.17
N LYS A 91 -15.71 14.71 -0.95
CA LYS A 91 -15.00 13.70 -1.75
C LYS A 91 -13.93 12.97 -0.92
N LYS A 92 -13.22 13.68 -0.05
CA LYS A 92 -12.25 13.07 0.88
C LYS A 92 -12.92 12.09 1.84
N LEU A 93 -14.02 12.48 2.48
CA LEU A 93 -14.76 11.61 3.42
C LEU A 93 -15.32 10.36 2.72
N VAL A 94 -15.85 10.51 1.50
CA VAL A 94 -16.32 9.35 0.71
C VAL A 94 -15.18 8.39 0.42
N LEU A 95 -14.02 8.90 0.00
CA LEU A 95 -12.84 8.06 -0.22
C LEU A 95 -12.33 7.43 1.08
N GLU A 96 -12.39 8.12 2.22
CA GLU A 96 -12.02 7.57 3.54
C GLU A 96 -13.00 6.48 4.00
N GLU A 97 -14.30 6.59 3.73
CA GLU A 97 -15.28 5.51 3.98
C GLU A 97 -15.04 4.31 3.08
N LEU A 98 -14.73 4.54 1.80
CA LEU A 98 -14.33 3.48 0.87
C LEU A 98 -12.99 2.87 1.28
N GLU A 99 -12.13 3.63 1.97
CA GLU A 99 -10.86 3.12 2.49
C GLU A 99 -11.01 2.13 3.65
N GLY A 100 -12.11 2.19 4.40
CA GLY A 100 -12.46 1.12 5.35
C GLY A 100 -12.58 -0.25 4.68
N SER A 101 -12.93 -0.28 3.38
CA SER A 101 -12.92 -1.49 2.54
C SER A 101 -11.51 -2.07 2.34
N PHE A 102 -10.44 -1.27 2.45
CA PHE A 102 -9.09 -1.80 2.30
C PHE A 102 -8.74 -2.75 3.43
N ILE A 103 -9.20 -2.48 4.67
CA ILE A 103 -8.99 -3.40 5.79
C ILE A 103 -9.57 -4.77 5.45
N ASP A 104 -10.78 -4.80 4.89
CA ASP A 104 -11.42 -6.05 4.45
C ASP A 104 -10.64 -6.74 3.31
N ASP A 105 -10.13 -5.97 2.34
CA ASP A 105 -9.32 -6.52 1.24
C ASP A 105 -7.98 -7.09 1.73
N PHE A 106 -7.29 -6.43 2.66
CA PHE A 106 -6.07 -6.94 3.28
C PHE A 106 -6.34 -8.19 4.12
N ASN A 107 -7.46 -8.24 4.84
CA ASN A 107 -7.88 -9.43 5.57
C ASN A 107 -8.17 -10.62 4.66
N ARG A 108 -8.70 -10.39 3.45
CA ARG A 108 -8.88 -11.45 2.44
C ARG A 108 -7.56 -12.00 1.92
N LEU A 109 -6.57 -11.14 1.70
CA LEU A 109 -5.21 -11.57 1.29
C LEU A 109 -4.56 -12.44 2.37
N GLU A 110 -4.70 -12.07 3.64
CA GLU A 110 -4.22 -12.90 4.75
C GLU A 110 -4.96 -14.23 4.85
N ALA A 111 -6.28 -14.23 4.71
CA ALA A 111 -7.06 -15.47 4.71
C ALA A 111 -6.62 -16.42 3.58
N TYR A 112 -6.30 -15.89 2.40
CA TYR A 112 -5.74 -16.67 1.30
C TYR A 112 -4.34 -17.20 1.60
N ALA A 113 -3.45 -16.35 2.12
CA ALA A 113 -2.09 -16.73 2.48
C ALA A 113 -2.08 -17.82 3.57
N GLN A 114 -2.98 -17.75 4.54
CA GLN A 114 -3.13 -18.76 5.58
C GLN A 114 -3.66 -20.08 5.01
N GLU A 115 -4.71 -20.04 4.17
CA GLU A 115 -5.22 -21.27 3.54
C GLU A 115 -4.15 -21.93 2.66
N LEU A 116 -3.29 -21.13 1.99
CA LEU A 116 -2.11 -21.64 1.29
C LEU A 116 -1.15 -22.37 2.23
N ARG A 117 -0.80 -21.76 3.38
CA ARG A 117 0.11 -22.38 4.37
C ARG A 117 -0.49 -23.66 4.99
N ASP A 118 -1.78 -23.62 5.33
CA ASP A 118 -2.48 -24.75 5.94
C ASP A 118 -2.62 -25.92 4.95
N SER A 119 -2.89 -25.63 3.67
CA SER A 119 -3.04 -26.66 2.63
C SER A 119 -1.70 -27.18 2.11
N ASN A 120 -0.59 -26.47 2.36
CA ASN A 120 0.73 -26.74 1.81
C ASN A 120 1.85 -26.70 2.87
N PRO A 121 1.84 -27.62 3.85
CA PRO A 121 2.91 -27.69 4.84
C PRO A 121 4.24 -28.05 4.16
N GLY A 122 5.25 -27.21 4.34
CA GLY A 122 6.62 -27.45 3.83
C GLY A 122 6.95 -26.77 2.50
N THR A 123 6.04 -25.99 1.92
CA THR A 123 6.29 -25.28 0.65
C THR A 123 6.51 -23.79 0.91
N ASP A 124 7.66 -23.25 0.49
CA ASP A 124 7.87 -21.80 0.41
C ASP A 124 7.52 -21.32 -1.01
N VAL A 125 6.53 -20.42 -1.11
CA VAL A 125 5.76 -20.21 -2.34
C VAL A 125 6.52 -19.31 -3.31
N MET A 126 7.20 -19.87 -4.33
CA MET A 126 7.65 -19.09 -5.50
C MET A 126 7.49 -19.85 -6.83
N LYS A 127 6.61 -19.31 -7.69
CA LYS A 127 6.35 -19.45 -9.16
C LYS A 127 6.81 -20.69 -9.96
N LEU A 128 5.87 -21.15 -10.82
CA LEU A 128 6.01 -21.96 -12.06
C LEU A 128 7.12 -23.03 -12.03
N LEU A 129 6.79 -24.14 -11.36
CA LEU A 129 7.72 -25.20 -10.96
C LEU A 129 7.63 -26.48 -11.82
N LYS A 130 6.66 -26.59 -12.73
CA LYS A 130 6.42 -27.84 -13.48
C LYS A 130 7.47 -28.03 -14.58
N ASP A 131 7.67 -27.02 -15.40
CA ASP A 131 8.55 -27.09 -16.58
C ASP A 131 10.00 -27.34 -16.17
N ARG A 132 10.48 -26.66 -15.12
CA ARG A 132 11.84 -26.82 -14.58
C ARG A 132 12.12 -28.20 -13.99
N GLU A 133 11.13 -28.81 -13.34
CA GLU A 133 11.29 -30.17 -12.81
C GLU A 133 11.36 -31.19 -13.94
N GLU A 134 10.48 -31.07 -14.95
CA GLU A 134 10.45 -31.97 -16.10
C GLU A 134 11.74 -31.88 -16.93
N GLU A 135 12.22 -30.66 -17.16
CA GLU A 135 13.55 -30.43 -17.73
C GLU A 135 14.62 -31.15 -16.92
N CYS A 136 14.65 -31.00 -15.60
CA CYS A 136 15.67 -31.61 -14.77
C CYS A 136 15.57 -33.15 -14.76
N ARG A 137 14.36 -33.69 -14.71
CA ARG A 137 14.11 -35.14 -14.78
C ARG A 137 14.63 -35.74 -16.07
N ASN A 138 14.42 -35.05 -17.19
CA ASN A 138 14.83 -35.50 -18.52
C ASN A 138 16.32 -35.26 -18.83
N ARG A 139 17.08 -34.58 -17.96
CA ARG A 139 18.53 -34.42 -18.12
C ARG A 139 19.26 -35.76 -17.95
N ARG A 140 20.26 -35.97 -18.81
CA ARG A 140 21.16 -37.13 -18.78
C ARG A 140 22.25 -36.99 -17.73
N ASP A 141 22.76 -35.77 -17.53
CA ASP A 141 23.82 -35.49 -16.57
C ASP A 141 23.29 -35.44 -15.14
N GLU A 142 24.10 -35.91 -14.18
CA GLU A 142 23.79 -35.90 -12.74
C GLU A 142 23.97 -34.51 -12.09
N ILE A 143 24.60 -33.57 -12.80
CA ILE A 143 24.96 -32.25 -12.28
C ILE A 143 24.28 -31.16 -13.12
N SER A 144 23.99 -30.02 -12.50
CA SER A 144 23.42 -28.85 -13.18
C SER A 144 24.27 -28.42 -14.38
N PRO A 145 23.63 -27.98 -15.50
CA PRO A 145 24.35 -27.45 -16.67
C PRO A 145 25.30 -26.31 -16.31
N TYR A 146 24.88 -25.41 -15.42
CA TYR A 146 25.69 -24.30 -14.92
C TYR A 146 27.03 -24.75 -14.34
N ALA A 147 27.02 -25.75 -13.45
CA ALA A 147 28.25 -26.26 -12.86
C ALA A 147 29.10 -27.01 -13.89
N LYS A 148 28.48 -27.72 -14.84
CA LYS A 148 29.17 -28.43 -15.93
C LYS A 148 29.88 -27.47 -16.89
N ASP A 149 29.23 -26.38 -17.26
CA ASP A 149 29.80 -25.34 -18.12
C ASP A 149 30.99 -24.67 -17.42
N LEU A 150 30.82 -24.27 -16.15
CA LEU A 150 31.92 -23.73 -15.34
C LEU A 150 33.11 -24.67 -15.18
N LEU A 151 32.86 -25.96 -14.95
CA LEU A 151 33.93 -26.96 -14.88
C LEU A 151 34.69 -27.07 -16.21
N THR A 152 34.00 -26.91 -17.34
CA THR A 152 34.62 -26.93 -18.67
C THR A 152 35.52 -25.72 -18.85
N ASP A 153 35.01 -24.53 -18.54
CA ASP A 153 35.77 -23.27 -18.61
C ASP A 153 37.01 -23.31 -17.70
N TYR A 154 36.84 -23.71 -16.44
CA TYR A 154 37.96 -23.81 -15.50
C TYR A 154 38.96 -24.90 -15.86
N ARG A 155 38.51 -25.98 -16.53
CA ARG A 155 39.40 -27.03 -17.03
C ARG A 155 40.29 -26.53 -18.15
N GLU A 156 39.79 -25.68 -19.04
CA GLU A 156 40.60 -25.06 -20.10
C GLU A 156 41.67 -24.15 -19.51
N ILE A 157 41.27 -23.28 -18.57
CA ILE A 157 42.19 -22.39 -17.86
C ILE A 157 43.27 -23.18 -17.11
N ALA A 158 42.90 -24.28 -16.47
CA ALA A 158 43.81 -25.12 -15.69
C ALA A 158 44.96 -25.75 -16.51
N GLN A 159 44.84 -25.82 -17.85
CA GLN A 159 45.87 -26.44 -18.69
C GLN A 159 47.22 -25.73 -18.58
N GLY A 160 47.21 -24.40 -18.44
CA GLY A 160 48.42 -23.56 -18.38
C GLY A 160 49.16 -23.55 -17.04
N TYR A 161 48.63 -24.22 -16.00
CA TYR A 161 49.22 -24.16 -14.66
C TYR A 161 50.25 -25.26 -14.43
N GLU A 162 51.26 -24.97 -13.61
CA GLU A 162 52.18 -25.98 -13.07
C GLU A 162 51.68 -26.46 -11.71
N ILE A 163 52.01 -27.71 -11.34
CA ILE A 163 51.55 -28.31 -10.10
C ILE A 163 52.65 -29.08 -9.37
N TYR A 164 52.73 -28.87 -8.07
CA TYR A 164 53.67 -29.51 -7.17
C TYR A 164 52.90 -30.18 -6.02
N PHE A 165 53.05 -31.48 -5.91
CA PHE A 165 52.38 -32.28 -4.89
C PHE A 165 53.23 -32.34 -3.61
N ASN A 166 52.61 -32.14 -2.45
CA ASN A 166 53.32 -32.15 -1.17
C ASN A 166 53.54 -33.56 -0.57
N GLY A 167 53.05 -34.61 -1.23
CA GLY A 167 53.13 -35.99 -0.73
C GLY A 167 51.90 -36.49 0.06
N ASP A 168 50.90 -35.63 0.31
CA ASP A 168 49.71 -35.98 1.10
C ASP A 168 48.39 -35.48 0.45
N PHE A 169 47.71 -34.47 1.00
CA PHE A 169 46.46 -33.91 0.43
C PHE A 169 46.63 -32.51 -0.19
N GLY A 170 47.84 -31.96 -0.14
CA GLY A 170 48.14 -30.58 -0.50
C GLY A 170 48.85 -30.47 -1.85
N TYR A 171 48.48 -29.43 -2.61
CA TYR A 171 49.08 -29.12 -3.90
C TYR A 171 49.40 -27.63 -3.96
N GLU A 172 50.58 -27.30 -4.46
CA GLU A 172 50.95 -25.95 -4.84
C GLU A 172 50.78 -25.82 -6.35
N VAL A 173 49.89 -24.93 -6.78
CA VAL A 173 49.55 -24.69 -8.18
C VAL A 173 50.06 -23.30 -8.56
N HIS A 174 50.85 -23.22 -9.62
CA HIS A 174 51.44 -21.96 -10.09
C HIS A 174 50.63 -21.42 -11.27
N GLU A 175 50.20 -20.18 -11.15
CA GLU A 175 49.49 -19.40 -12.16
C GLU A 175 50.38 -18.22 -12.57
N GLY A 176 51.28 -18.46 -13.53
CA GLY A 176 52.30 -17.48 -13.90
C GLY A 176 53.25 -17.21 -12.73
N GLU A 177 53.25 -15.98 -12.21
CA GLU A 177 54.06 -15.57 -11.04
C GLU A 177 53.35 -15.86 -9.70
N ASP A 178 52.03 -16.07 -9.73
CA ASP A 178 51.23 -16.30 -8.53
C ASP A 178 51.18 -17.78 -8.15
N LYS A 179 50.95 -18.02 -6.85
CA LYS A 179 50.93 -19.37 -6.27
C LYS A 179 49.71 -19.57 -5.40
N HIS A 180 49.07 -20.72 -5.56
CA HIS A 180 47.90 -21.11 -4.79
C HIS A 180 48.06 -22.48 -4.18
N THR A 181 47.62 -22.63 -2.93
CA THR A 181 47.61 -23.93 -2.25
C THR A 181 46.20 -24.51 -2.28
N VAL A 182 46.09 -25.75 -2.76
CA VAL A 182 44.86 -26.53 -2.84
C VAL A 182 44.93 -27.69 -1.86
N ASN A 183 43.87 -27.90 -1.09
CA ASN A 183 43.70 -29.08 -0.26
C ASN A 183 42.49 -29.88 -0.76
N LEU A 184 42.73 -31.08 -1.32
CA LEU A 184 41.68 -31.90 -1.92
C LEU A 184 40.77 -32.58 -0.89
N GLN A 185 41.29 -32.91 0.30
CA GLN A 185 40.50 -33.57 1.35
C GLN A 185 39.47 -32.61 1.96
N LEU A 186 39.91 -31.38 2.24
CA LEU A 186 39.04 -30.34 2.78
C LEU A 186 38.21 -29.64 1.70
N LYS A 187 38.49 -29.88 0.41
CA LYS A 187 37.89 -29.20 -0.74
C LYS A 187 38.07 -27.68 -0.68
N ARG A 188 39.31 -27.23 -0.44
CA ARG A 188 39.65 -25.82 -0.23
C ARG A 188 40.75 -25.35 -1.17
N CYS A 189 40.69 -24.09 -1.57
CA CYS A 189 41.76 -23.44 -2.31
C CYS A 189 42.00 -22.03 -1.75
N THR A 190 43.24 -21.54 -1.77
CA THR A 190 43.56 -20.16 -1.37
C THR A 190 42.84 -19.09 -2.19
N CYS A 191 42.41 -19.39 -3.42
CA CYS A 191 41.58 -18.46 -4.20
C CYS A 191 40.12 -18.34 -3.67
N ARG A 192 39.73 -19.21 -2.73
CA ARG A 192 38.41 -19.31 -2.07
C ARG A 192 37.21 -19.58 -2.98
N VAL A 193 37.42 -19.72 -4.29
CA VAL A 193 36.32 -20.00 -5.23
C VAL A 193 35.65 -21.33 -4.88
N TRP A 194 36.44 -22.38 -4.60
CA TRP A 194 35.90 -23.67 -4.21
C TRP A 194 35.19 -23.61 -2.85
N ASP A 195 35.76 -22.89 -1.89
CA ASP A 195 35.17 -22.69 -0.56
C ASP A 195 33.81 -21.97 -0.61
N LEU A 196 33.68 -20.96 -1.47
CA LEU A 196 32.48 -20.11 -1.56
C LEU A 196 31.38 -20.73 -2.43
N THR A 197 31.76 -21.38 -3.52
CA THR A 197 30.81 -21.89 -4.51
C THR A 197 30.54 -23.37 -4.34
N GLY A 198 31.45 -24.14 -3.75
CA GLY A 198 31.40 -25.60 -3.76
C GLY A 198 31.74 -26.23 -5.12
N ILE A 199 32.12 -25.43 -6.13
CA ILE A 199 32.58 -25.89 -7.44
C ILE A 199 34.12 -25.82 -7.46
N PRO A 200 34.83 -26.90 -7.85
CA PRO A 200 36.28 -26.87 -8.00
C PRO A 200 36.74 -25.72 -8.90
N CYS A 201 37.62 -24.86 -8.39
CA CYS A 201 38.24 -23.79 -9.18
C CYS A 201 39.27 -24.34 -10.18
N SER A 202 39.79 -23.50 -11.08
CA SER A 202 40.82 -23.91 -12.05
C SER A 202 42.06 -24.53 -11.37
N HIS A 203 42.52 -23.97 -10.24
CA HIS A 203 43.62 -24.55 -9.46
C HIS A 203 43.28 -25.94 -8.90
N ALA A 204 42.09 -26.08 -8.32
CA ALA A 204 41.62 -27.35 -7.77
C ALA A 204 41.45 -28.41 -8.85
N ILE A 205 40.94 -28.02 -10.03
CA ILE A 205 40.80 -28.89 -11.19
C ILE A 205 42.17 -29.40 -11.65
N LYS A 206 43.21 -28.56 -11.66
CA LYS A 206 44.56 -29.03 -11.99
C LYS A 206 45.03 -30.14 -11.05
N ALA A 207 44.78 -29.98 -9.74
CA ALA A 207 45.09 -30.99 -8.73
C ALA A 207 44.25 -32.27 -8.88
N LEU A 208 42.95 -32.14 -9.17
CA LEU A 208 42.06 -33.28 -9.40
C LEU A 208 42.44 -34.08 -10.65
N ILE A 209 42.83 -33.41 -11.73
CA ILE A 209 43.33 -34.04 -12.97
C ILE A 209 44.62 -34.80 -12.69
N TYR A 210 45.55 -34.22 -11.92
CA TYR A 210 46.79 -34.88 -11.53
C TYR A 210 46.52 -36.18 -10.73
N GLN A 211 45.55 -36.16 -9.81
CA GLN A 211 45.12 -37.35 -9.06
C GLN A 211 44.24 -38.32 -9.87
N LYS A 212 43.94 -38.02 -11.14
CA LYS A 212 43.04 -38.79 -12.03
C LYS A 212 41.64 -39.00 -11.42
N LYS A 213 41.17 -38.03 -10.64
CA LYS A 213 39.80 -38.06 -10.09
C LYS A 213 38.79 -37.53 -11.10
N ASN A 214 37.56 -38.01 -10.98
CA ASN A 214 36.45 -37.46 -11.75
C ASN A 214 36.08 -36.08 -11.19
N LEU A 215 36.11 -35.05 -12.02
CA LEU A 215 35.80 -33.67 -11.62
C LEU A 215 34.34 -33.52 -11.20
N MET A 216 33.44 -34.22 -11.88
CA MET A 216 31.99 -34.11 -11.66
C MET A 216 31.64 -34.54 -10.23
N SER A 217 32.22 -35.65 -9.74
CA SER A 217 31.97 -36.13 -8.37
C SER A 217 32.49 -35.20 -7.27
N GLU A 218 33.31 -34.21 -7.59
CA GLU A 218 33.90 -33.31 -6.61
C GLU A 218 33.11 -32.02 -6.40
N VAL A 219 32.11 -31.76 -7.25
CA VAL A 219 31.17 -30.65 -7.09
C VAL A 219 30.29 -30.86 -5.86
N HIS A 220 29.94 -29.78 -5.17
CA HIS A 220 29.06 -29.83 -4.02
C HIS A 220 27.67 -30.38 -4.37
N TRP A 221 27.09 -31.13 -3.42
CA TRP A 221 25.81 -31.83 -3.58
C TRP A 221 24.65 -30.91 -4.02
N TRP A 222 24.70 -29.62 -3.69
CA TRP A 222 23.66 -28.65 -4.07
C TRP A 222 23.47 -28.48 -5.58
N TYR A 223 24.47 -28.83 -6.39
CA TYR A 223 24.36 -28.80 -7.85
C TYR A 223 23.92 -30.14 -8.45
N SER A 224 23.69 -31.15 -7.62
CA SER A 224 23.22 -32.46 -8.07
C SER A 224 21.77 -32.42 -8.54
N LYS A 225 21.43 -33.35 -9.42
CA LYS A 225 20.07 -33.59 -9.88
C LYS A 225 19.16 -33.92 -8.69
N GLU A 226 19.65 -34.69 -7.73
CA GLU A 226 18.94 -35.08 -6.52
C GLU A 226 18.55 -33.84 -5.70
N ALA A 227 19.50 -32.96 -5.41
CA ALA A 227 19.23 -31.72 -4.67
C ALA A 227 18.22 -30.84 -5.41
N TYR A 228 18.35 -30.71 -6.72
CA TYR A 228 17.38 -29.98 -7.54
C TYR A 228 15.99 -30.60 -7.39
N MET A 229 15.84 -31.91 -7.56
CA MET A 229 14.56 -32.60 -7.43
C MET A 229 13.95 -32.44 -6.02
N LEU A 230 14.76 -32.43 -4.96
CA LEU A 230 14.27 -32.18 -3.60
C LEU A 230 13.69 -30.77 -3.44
N VAL A 231 14.35 -29.75 -4.01
CA VAL A 231 13.83 -28.36 -3.99
C VAL A 231 12.46 -28.29 -4.64
N TYR A 232 12.22 -29.09 -5.69
CA TYR A 232 10.95 -29.13 -6.42
C TYR A 232 9.98 -30.23 -5.97
N MET A 233 10.30 -30.98 -4.91
CA MET A 233 9.52 -32.14 -4.46
C MET A 233 8.13 -31.72 -3.97
N HIS A 234 8.04 -30.59 -3.24
CA HIS A 234 6.79 -30.09 -2.69
C HIS A 234 6.03 -29.27 -3.72
N LYS A 235 4.86 -29.76 -4.13
CA LYS A 235 3.97 -29.07 -5.08
C LYS A 235 2.89 -28.28 -4.35
N LEU A 236 2.59 -27.10 -4.88
CA LEU A 236 1.42 -26.32 -4.46
C LEU A 236 0.16 -27.10 -4.81
N GLN A 237 -0.53 -27.54 -3.77
CA GLN A 237 -1.85 -28.13 -3.81
C GLN A 237 -2.89 -27.04 -4.08
N PRO A 238 -3.94 -27.37 -4.84
CA PRO A 238 -5.04 -26.45 -5.09
C PRO A 238 -5.72 -26.07 -3.79
N VAL A 239 -6.06 -24.79 -3.68
CA VAL A 239 -6.78 -24.21 -2.54
C VAL A 239 -8.26 -24.05 -2.88
N ARG A 240 -9.13 -24.23 -1.89
CA ARG A 240 -10.59 -24.02 -2.04
C ARG A 240 -10.90 -22.55 -2.35
N GLY A 241 -12.12 -22.27 -2.83
CA GLY A 241 -12.52 -20.89 -3.15
C GLY A 241 -12.67 -19.99 -1.93
N GLU A 242 -12.72 -18.67 -2.17
CA GLU A 242 -12.75 -17.60 -1.14
C GLU A 242 -13.75 -17.83 -0.01
N LYS A 243 -14.93 -18.38 -0.33
CA LYS A 243 -16.00 -18.66 0.64
C LYS A 243 -15.59 -19.61 1.77
N PHE A 244 -14.52 -20.38 1.60
CA PHE A 244 -14.05 -21.37 2.56
C PHE A 244 -12.83 -20.88 3.36
N TRP A 245 -12.24 -19.74 3.02
CA TRP A 245 -11.06 -19.22 3.70
C TRP A 245 -11.45 -18.67 5.07
N LYS A 246 -10.81 -19.17 6.11
CA LYS A 246 -11.08 -18.75 7.50
C LYS A 246 -10.25 -17.51 7.82
N GLY A 247 -10.88 -16.33 7.77
CA GLY A 247 -10.28 -15.11 8.31
C GLY A 247 -10.18 -15.19 9.84
N LYS A 248 -8.98 -15.42 10.38
CA LYS A 248 -8.74 -15.33 11.82
C LYS A 248 -8.48 -13.87 12.19
N PRO A 249 -9.20 -13.29 13.18
CA PRO A 249 -8.98 -11.91 13.61
C PRO A 249 -7.54 -11.64 14.08
N GLU A 250 -6.86 -12.67 14.60
CA GLU A 250 -5.47 -12.61 15.08
C GLU A 250 -4.45 -12.28 13.98
N HIS A 251 -4.79 -12.56 12.72
CA HIS A 251 -3.91 -12.33 11.56
C HIS A 251 -4.40 -11.14 10.71
N ALA A 252 -5.31 -10.31 11.24
CA ALA A 252 -5.81 -9.16 10.52
C ALA A 252 -4.65 -8.19 10.22
N MET A 253 -4.40 -7.96 8.93
CA MET A 253 -3.40 -6.99 8.51
C MET A 253 -3.97 -5.58 8.60
N GLU A 254 -3.30 -4.70 9.34
CA GLU A 254 -3.58 -3.29 9.26
C GLU A 254 -3.13 -2.74 7.90
N PRO A 255 -3.96 -1.95 7.20
CA PRO A 255 -3.56 -1.30 5.97
C PRO A 255 -2.35 -0.40 6.24
N PRO A 256 -1.41 -0.27 5.29
CA PRO A 256 -0.27 0.61 5.44
C PRO A 256 -0.70 2.03 5.82
N LYS A 257 -0.04 2.60 6.84
CA LYS A 257 -0.30 3.98 7.26
C LYS A 257 -0.06 4.92 6.07
N LYS A 258 -1.12 5.56 5.59
CA LYS A 258 -0.99 6.55 4.51
C LYS A 258 -0.15 7.72 4.99
N HIS A 259 1.07 7.84 4.47
CA HIS A 259 1.87 9.01 4.70
C HIS A 259 1.20 10.20 3.99
N ARG A 260 0.81 11.22 4.76
CA ARG A 260 0.35 12.48 4.16
C ARG A 260 1.57 13.10 3.47
N MET A 261 1.57 13.11 2.15
CA MET A 261 2.58 13.88 1.41
C MET A 261 2.57 15.30 1.97
N VAL A 262 3.76 15.82 2.31
CA VAL A 262 3.92 17.18 2.82
C VAL A 262 3.20 18.09 1.83
N GLY A 263 2.12 18.71 2.30
CA GLY A 263 1.30 19.56 1.44
C GLY A 263 2.17 20.65 0.83
N ARG A 264 1.73 21.22 -0.30
CA ARG A 264 2.43 22.32 -0.98
C ARG A 264 2.98 23.32 0.05
N PRO A 265 4.30 23.58 0.07
CA PRO A 265 4.89 24.55 0.97
C PRO A 265 4.10 25.86 0.91
N LYS A 266 3.75 26.40 2.08
CA LYS A 266 3.01 27.66 2.12
C LYS A 266 3.89 28.74 1.53
N LEU A 267 3.36 29.49 0.55
CA LEU A 267 4.08 30.59 -0.08
C LEU A 267 4.49 31.70 0.93
N LYS A 268 3.77 31.79 2.05
CA LYS A 268 4.05 32.72 3.15
C LYS A 268 3.93 32.00 4.49
N ARG A 269 4.85 32.31 5.41
CA ARG A 269 4.83 31.88 6.81
C ARG A 269 3.50 32.31 7.46
N ASN A 270 2.97 31.48 8.35
CA ASN A 270 1.90 31.91 9.25
C ASN A 270 2.47 32.97 10.19
N ARG A 271 1.87 34.15 10.22
CA ARG A 271 2.29 35.22 11.12
C ARG A 271 1.89 34.92 12.56
N GLU A 272 2.71 35.34 13.51
CA GLU A 272 2.38 35.30 14.93
C GLU A 272 1.33 36.34 15.29
N LYS A 273 0.60 36.14 16.40
CA LYS A 273 -0.56 36.98 16.77
C LYS A 273 -0.21 38.48 16.85
N ASP A 274 1.01 38.80 17.25
CA ASP A 274 1.45 40.17 17.52
C ASP A 274 2.35 40.75 16.42
N GLU A 275 2.45 40.08 15.27
CA GLU A 275 3.34 40.50 14.17
C GLU A 275 2.72 41.64 13.35
N ALA A 276 3.38 42.82 13.35
CA ALA A 276 2.90 44.03 12.69
C ALA A 276 2.69 43.86 11.18
N ARG A 277 1.55 44.34 10.66
CA ARG A 277 1.30 44.37 9.20
C ARG A 277 2.05 45.55 8.57
N LYS A 278 3.24 45.31 8.00
CA LYS A 278 3.74 46.19 6.92
C LYS A 278 2.89 45.94 5.68
N ARG A 279 1.98 46.88 5.37
CA ARG A 279 1.47 47.10 4.01
C ARG A 279 2.15 48.37 3.53
N GLU A 280 2.70 48.35 2.32
CA GLU A 280 3.14 49.58 1.67
C GLU A 280 1.94 50.52 1.53
N GLY A 281 2.13 51.77 1.95
CA GLY A 281 1.25 52.88 1.60
C GLY A 281 0.13 53.29 2.58
N ALA A 282 -0.17 52.55 3.65
CA ALA A 282 -1.14 53.05 4.64
C ALA A 282 -0.97 52.42 6.02
N TRP A 283 -0.85 53.26 7.05
CA TRP A 283 -1.07 52.88 8.45
C TRP A 283 -2.52 52.42 8.62
N SER A 284 -2.78 51.12 8.56
CA SER A 284 -4.09 50.58 8.92
C SER A 284 -4.23 50.69 10.43
N SER A 285 -4.97 51.69 10.91
CA SER A 285 -5.28 51.86 12.32
C SER A 285 -5.79 50.56 12.95
N SER A 286 -5.28 50.27 14.15
CA SER A 286 -5.75 49.19 15.01
C SER A 286 -7.26 49.28 15.23
N ARG A 287 -7.95 48.13 15.31
CA ARG A 287 -9.40 48.07 15.66
C ARG A 287 -9.70 48.47 17.12
N LYS A 288 -8.72 48.99 17.88
CA LYS A 288 -8.95 49.56 19.21
C LYS A 288 -9.89 50.76 19.08
N GLY A 289 -11.09 50.65 19.66
CA GLY A 289 -12.10 51.72 19.70
C GLY A 289 -13.35 51.49 18.85
N LEU A 290 -13.41 50.43 18.03
CA LEU A 290 -14.61 50.15 17.24
C LEU A 290 -15.68 49.44 18.10
N LEU A 291 -16.81 50.10 18.35
CA LEU A 291 -17.97 49.51 19.01
C LEU A 291 -18.54 48.36 18.16
N MET A 292 -18.52 47.15 18.72
CA MET A 292 -19.02 45.94 18.05
C MET A 292 -20.55 45.92 18.00
N THR A 293 -21.10 45.35 16.94
CA THR A 293 -22.56 45.18 16.77
C THR A 293 -22.93 43.72 16.99
N CYS A 294 -23.99 43.45 17.76
CA CYS A 294 -24.46 42.11 18.07
C CYS A 294 -25.10 41.45 16.84
N GLY A 295 -24.71 40.22 16.50
CA GLY A 295 -25.25 39.50 15.34
C GLY A 295 -26.65 38.90 15.53
N TYR A 296 -27.21 38.96 16.74
CA TYR A 296 -28.56 38.44 17.04
C TYR A 296 -29.61 39.54 17.09
N CYS A 297 -29.34 40.63 17.82
CA CYS A 297 -30.26 41.76 17.95
C CYS A 297 -29.83 43.03 17.18
N CYS A 298 -28.67 43.00 16.51
CA CYS A 298 -28.13 44.11 15.72
C CYS A 298 -27.82 45.42 16.48
N ASN A 299 -27.87 45.41 17.82
CA ASN A 299 -27.50 46.57 18.65
C ASN A 299 -25.99 46.68 18.88
N ARG A 300 -25.50 47.91 19.06
CA ARG A 300 -24.08 48.22 19.32
C ARG A 300 -23.71 48.04 20.79
N GLY A 301 -22.47 47.67 21.07
CA GLY A 301 -21.89 47.61 22.42
C GLY A 301 -21.76 46.21 23.03
N HIS A 302 -22.34 45.17 22.42
CA HIS A 302 -22.19 43.78 22.88
C HIS A 302 -22.13 42.79 21.70
N ASN A 303 -21.71 41.56 21.96
CA ASN A 303 -21.66 40.48 20.96
C ASN A 303 -22.77 39.45 21.20
N ILE A 304 -22.94 38.52 20.25
CA ILE A 304 -24.00 37.50 20.30
C ILE A 304 -23.97 36.61 21.56
N ARG A 305 -22.80 36.47 22.20
CA ARG A 305 -22.65 35.62 23.40
C ARG A 305 -23.19 36.30 24.65
N ASN A 306 -23.17 37.62 24.68
CA ASN A 306 -23.65 38.44 25.79
C ASN A 306 -24.90 39.23 25.39
N CYS A 307 -25.72 38.67 24.50
CA CYS A 307 -26.97 39.30 24.11
C CYS A 307 -28.01 39.11 25.21
N PRO A 308 -28.66 40.19 25.69
CA PRO A 308 -29.69 40.10 26.73
C PRO A 308 -31.05 39.58 26.22
N LEU A 309 -31.14 39.20 24.94
CA LEU A 309 -32.33 38.65 24.28
C LEU A 309 -32.15 37.17 23.95
#